data_AF-A0A6A3Y7P7-F1
#
_entry.id   AF-A0A6A3Y7P7-F1
#
_cell.length_a   1.000
_cell.length_b   1.000
_cell.length_c   1.000
_cell.angle_alpha   90.00
_cell.angle_beta   90.00
_cell.angle_gamma   90.00
#
_symmetry.space_group_name_H-M   'P 1'
#
loop_
_entity.id
_entity.type
_entity.pdbx_description
1 polymer ?
#
loop_
_entity_poly.entity_id
_entity_poly.type
_entity_poly.pdbx_seq_one_letter_code
_entity_poly.pdbx_strand_id
1 'polypeptide(L)'
;MAARPTSWVRRLVALGVLISAYITHNDVVTATCAAGSTTLTTEDCSGCDDYDLCLGFTDASSCTGSNCKTKGSCTYECLSVDQSSEELAVLVKFGTYKSDQELAAGGYTESDLAGYPDQTSDCPSVSNNQATALGKISVSSAVTTFIVSGGSAVVAYPKGKVSNIILSSNVISTATSVTKVGLQNLGLVNQIDTISAFVPSSIESLDLSNTLLTTFPTALATLQVLKELVLDNNYVTTVDSIEGVDSITTLSMQNNDINNFTAVFSKLEKLYLSDNNLTSVPSVIYNYSNLKALNLSGNPLASRDFTNDQAQFLNNLETLGLSEADFTADVDCEDTYQTKIADVTVCITDGVPADTTSATASGTTTASGSDGSQTKTTSTPSSSTSTSLIVGIICGVLVTLFAAFVFVIHRRKEENKIEASIASDTVGYSSDHFSSTDNWHQQLQQSLGRFTFDEVDVIVPRGSSDISMGVPTMTHEEEEITDDMASTT
;
A
#
# COMPACT_ATOMS: atom_id res chain seq x y z
N MET A 1 -10.94 -25.68 102.09
CA MET A 1 -12.22 -25.68 101.35
C MET A 1 -11.91 -25.96 99.88
N ALA A 2 -12.36 -27.09 99.32
CA ALA A 2 -13.63 -27.25 98.59
C ALA A 2 -13.55 -26.56 97.21
N ALA A 3 -13.12 -27.25 96.14
CA ALA A 3 -13.79 -28.31 95.35
C ALA A 3 -14.53 -27.70 94.14
N ARG A 4 -14.02 -27.87 92.90
CA ARG A 4 -14.37 -28.93 91.89
C ARG A 4 -15.71 -28.64 91.16
N PRO A 5 -15.98 -29.17 89.95
CA PRO A 5 -15.21 -30.12 89.11
C PRO A 5 -14.82 -29.50 87.72
N THR A 6 -14.40 -30.17 86.62
CA THR A 6 -14.10 -31.58 86.29
C THR A 6 -12.97 -31.71 85.23
N SER A 7 -12.59 -32.96 84.95
CA SER A 7 -11.86 -33.58 83.83
C SER A 7 -12.61 -33.53 82.45
N TRP A 8 -12.13 -33.99 81.28
CA TRP A 8 -10.80 -34.39 80.72
C TRP A 8 -10.92 -34.71 79.20
N VAL A 9 -9.80 -34.63 78.47
CA VAL A 9 -9.36 -35.54 77.37
C VAL A 9 -10.24 -35.74 76.10
N ARG A 10 -9.84 -35.02 75.04
CA ARG A 10 -9.56 -35.47 73.64
C ARG A 10 -10.63 -36.11 72.72
N ARG A 11 -10.68 -35.50 71.52
CA ARG A 11 -10.74 -36.08 70.14
C ARG A 11 -12.07 -36.61 69.57
N LEU A 12 -12.38 -36.05 68.38
CA LEU A 12 -12.98 -36.68 67.18
C LEU A 12 -14.30 -37.47 67.31
N VAL A 13 -15.35 -36.96 66.67
CA VAL A 13 -16.07 -37.62 65.55
C VAL A 13 -16.95 -36.58 64.84
N ALA A 14 -17.32 -36.82 63.58
CA ALA A 14 -18.16 -35.94 62.75
C ALA A 14 -19.66 -36.38 62.76
N LEU A 15 -20.47 -35.73 61.90
CA LEU A 15 -21.88 -36.00 61.54
C LEU A 15 -22.99 -35.29 62.36
N GLY A 16 -23.79 -34.48 61.65
CA GLY A 16 -25.26 -34.48 61.79
C GLY A 16 -25.96 -33.13 62.01
N VAL A 17 -26.93 -32.79 61.13
CA VAL A 17 -27.82 -31.59 61.13
C VAL A 17 -27.14 -30.33 60.55
N LEU A 18 -27.16 -30.01 59.24
CA LEU A 18 -28.20 -29.98 58.19
C LEU A 18 -29.30 -28.89 58.34
N ILE A 19 -29.41 -28.08 57.26
CA ILE A 19 -30.54 -27.21 56.80
C ILE A 19 -30.48 -25.70 57.15
N SER A 20 -30.69 -24.91 56.08
CA SER A 20 -31.09 -23.49 55.97
C SER A 20 -30.28 -22.38 56.66
N ALA A 21 -29.25 -21.91 55.96
CA ALA A 21 -29.04 -20.48 55.73
C ALA A 21 -28.46 -20.30 54.32
N TYR A 22 -29.33 -20.30 53.30
CA TYR A 22 -28.94 -20.17 51.90
C TYR A 22 -28.61 -18.71 51.57
N ILE A 23 -27.42 -18.26 51.99
CA ILE A 23 -26.88 -16.98 51.57
C ILE A 23 -26.47 -17.13 50.10
N THR A 24 -27.39 -16.78 49.21
CA THR A 24 -27.04 -16.39 47.85
C THR A 24 -25.96 -15.32 47.95
N HIS A 25 -24.74 -15.66 47.54
CA HIS A 25 -23.90 -14.62 46.97
C HIS A 25 -24.63 -14.18 45.71
N ASN A 26 -25.37 -13.08 45.83
CA ASN A 26 -25.58 -12.20 44.69
C ASN A 26 -24.23 -11.54 44.44
N ASP A 27 -23.30 -12.34 43.89
CA ASP A 27 -22.28 -11.81 43.01
C ASP A 27 -23.07 -11.17 41.88
N VAL A 28 -23.31 -9.86 42.00
CA VAL A 28 -23.72 -9.03 40.88
C VAL A 28 -22.50 -8.92 39.99
N VAL A 29 -22.20 -10.02 39.30
CA VAL A 29 -21.40 -10.04 38.09
C VAL A 29 -22.15 -9.13 37.14
N THR A 30 -21.73 -7.87 37.08
CA THR A 30 -22.08 -6.98 35.98
C THR A 30 -21.54 -7.64 34.73
N ALA A 31 -22.40 -8.39 34.04
CA ALA A 31 -21.99 -9.22 32.92
C ALA A 31 -21.34 -8.32 31.86
N THR A 32 -20.02 -8.47 31.70
CA THR A 32 -19.25 -7.82 30.64
C THR A 32 -19.60 -8.54 29.34
N CYS A 33 -20.68 -8.07 28.72
CA CYS A 33 -21.16 -8.59 27.44
C CYS A 33 -20.14 -8.19 26.37
N ALA A 34 -19.31 -9.14 25.94
CA ALA A 34 -18.15 -8.90 25.10
C ALA A 34 -17.20 -7.82 25.69
N ALA A 35 -16.33 -7.25 24.87
CA ALA A 35 -15.50 -6.09 25.20
C ALA A 35 -16.29 -4.75 25.22
N GLY A 36 -17.60 -4.80 25.49
CA GLY A 36 -18.53 -3.67 25.48
C GLY A 36 -19.23 -3.41 24.14
N SER A 37 -20.15 -2.45 24.13
CA SER A 37 -21.06 -2.17 23.01
C SER A 37 -20.44 -1.38 21.86
N THR A 38 -19.17 -1.01 21.95
CA THR A 38 -18.44 -0.25 20.91
C THR A 38 -17.13 -0.93 20.48
N THR A 39 -16.88 -2.15 20.96
CA THR A 39 -15.69 -2.95 20.60
C THR A 39 -16.14 -4.18 19.83
N LEU A 40 -15.93 -4.19 18.51
CA LEU A 40 -16.25 -5.36 17.68
C LEU A 40 -15.19 -6.44 17.93
N THR A 41 -15.61 -7.61 18.40
CA THR A 41 -14.69 -8.67 18.89
C THR A 41 -15.26 -10.06 18.63
N THR A 42 -14.51 -11.11 18.93
CA THR A 42 -15.02 -12.49 19.08
C THR A 42 -15.03 -12.96 20.53
N GLU A 43 -14.36 -12.25 21.44
CA GLU A 43 -14.28 -12.63 22.85
C GLU A 43 -15.57 -12.32 23.62
N ASP A 44 -15.99 -13.28 24.45
CA ASP A 44 -17.23 -13.29 25.24
C ASP A 44 -18.53 -13.08 24.42
N CYS A 45 -18.46 -13.24 23.08
CA CYS A 45 -19.57 -13.26 22.12
C CYS A 45 -20.46 -14.51 22.22
N SER A 46 -20.71 -15.00 23.44
CA SER A 46 -21.28 -16.33 23.70
C SER A 46 -22.69 -16.57 23.14
N GLY A 47 -23.40 -15.52 22.72
CA GLY A 47 -24.71 -15.61 22.06
C GLY A 47 -24.65 -15.80 20.54
N CYS A 48 -23.49 -15.61 19.92
CA CYS A 48 -23.26 -15.77 18.49
C CYS A 48 -22.77 -17.18 18.14
N ASP A 49 -22.62 -17.46 16.84
CA ASP A 49 -22.13 -18.74 16.34
C ASP A 49 -20.58 -18.70 16.28
N ASP A 50 -19.90 -19.83 16.07
CA ASP A 50 -18.43 -19.86 16.12
C ASP A 50 -17.80 -18.90 15.09
N TYR A 51 -16.78 -18.14 15.51
CA TYR A 51 -16.11 -17.10 14.72
C TYR A 51 -16.96 -15.89 14.29
N ASP A 52 -18.28 -15.84 14.55
CA ASP A 52 -19.09 -14.61 14.39
C ASP A 52 -18.43 -13.46 15.18
N LEU A 53 -18.31 -12.28 14.57
CA LEU A 53 -17.93 -11.06 15.30
C LEU A 53 -19.16 -10.51 16.02
N CYS A 54 -18.99 -9.84 17.17
CA CYS A 54 -20.11 -9.24 17.88
C CYS A 54 -19.82 -7.89 18.54
N LEU A 55 -20.89 -7.08 18.67
CA LEU A 55 -21.00 -6.01 19.67
C LEU A 55 -21.85 -6.49 20.84
N GLY A 56 -21.41 -6.25 22.08
CA GLY A 56 -22.09 -6.73 23.28
C GLY A 56 -22.84 -5.64 24.05
N PHE A 57 -24.14 -5.85 24.24
CA PHE A 57 -25.07 -4.91 24.89
C PHE A 57 -25.63 -5.48 26.20
N THR A 58 -25.71 -4.63 27.22
CA THR A 58 -26.29 -4.96 28.54
C THR A 58 -27.80 -4.70 28.64
N ASP A 59 -28.39 -4.07 27.61
CA ASP A 59 -29.84 -3.95 27.41
C ASP A 59 -30.20 -4.42 26.00
N ALA A 60 -31.23 -5.26 25.89
CA ALA A 60 -31.78 -5.71 24.62
C ALA A 60 -32.36 -4.57 23.77
N SER A 61 -32.78 -3.45 24.39
CA SER A 61 -33.26 -2.28 23.64
C SER A 61 -32.18 -1.58 22.80
N SER A 62 -30.90 -1.79 23.13
CA SER A 62 -29.76 -1.15 22.46
C SER A 62 -29.29 -1.87 21.19
N CYS A 63 -29.74 -3.11 20.96
CA CYS A 63 -29.49 -3.85 19.73
C CYS A 63 -30.75 -3.82 18.85
N THR A 64 -30.64 -3.34 17.61
CA THR A 64 -31.78 -3.21 16.70
C THR A 64 -31.50 -3.84 15.33
N GLY A 65 -32.07 -5.02 15.09
CA GLY A 65 -31.97 -5.73 13.81
C GLY A 65 -32.36 -7.20 13.91
N SER A 66 -32.30 -7.92 12.79
CA SER A 66 -32.45 -9.39 12.74
C SER A 66 -31.32 -10.13 13.45
N ASN A 67 -30.16 -9.48 13.60
CA ASN A 67 -28.91 -10.09 14.01
C ASN A 67 -28.70 -10.09 15.54
N CYS A 68 -29.68 -9.59 16.29
CA CYS A 68 -29.65 -9.48 17.74
C CYS A 68 -29.96 -10.82 18.42
N LYS A 69 -28.94 -11.52 18.92
CA LYS A 69 -29.08 -12.77 19.70
C LYS A 69 -28.94 -12.46 21.20
N THR A 70 -29.91 -12.86 22.03
CA THR A 70 -29.88 -12.65 23.50
C THR A 70 -29.55 -13.95 24.24
N LYS A 71 -28.59 -13.90 25.18
CA LYS A 71 -28.18 -15.03 26.03
C LYS A 71 -27.88 -14.55 27.45
N GLY A 72 -28.61 -15.08 28.42
CA GLY A 72 -28.54 -14.61 29.82
C GLY A 72 -29.01 -13.16 29.93
N SER A 73 -28.18 -12.30 30.53
CA SER A 73 -28.41 -10.85 30.62
C SER A 73 -27.79 -10.05 29.46
N CYS A 74 -27.13 -10.72 28.51
CA CYS A 74 -26.44 -10.08 27.39
C CYS A 74 -27.24 -10.20 26.10
N THR A 75 -27.26 -9.12 25.31
CA THR A 75 -27.71 -9.16 23.90
C THR A 75 -26.54 -8.81 23.01
N TYR A 76 -26.40 -9.50 21.88
CA TYR A 76 -25.28 -9.39 20.98
C TYR A 76 -25.78 -9.09 19.57
N GLU A 77 -25.21 -8.07 18.91
CA GLU A 77 -25.35 -7.92 17.46
C GLU A 77 -24.30 -8.82 16.81
N CYS A 78 -24.72 -9.95 16.23
CA CYS A 78 -23.83 -10.94 15.65
C CYS A 78 -23.64 -10.71 14.14
N LEU A 79 -22.39 -10.51 13.73
CA LEU A 79 -21.98 -10.35 12.33
C LEU A 79 -21.37 -11.67 11.87
N SER A 80 -22.14 -12.47 11.15
CA SER A 80 -21.72 -13.81 10.75
C SER A 80 -20.65 -13.82 9.66
N VAL A 81 -19.84 -14.88 9.67
CA VAL A 81 -18.69 -15.07 8.78
C VAL A 81 -18.74 -16.41 8.06
N ASP A 82 -18.25 -16.47 6.83
CA ASP A 82 -17.99 -17.74 6.17
C ASP A 82 -16.71 -18.37 6.72
N GLN A 83 -16.88 -19.34 7.63
CA GLN A 83 -15.78 -20.11 8.23
C GLN A 83 -14.98 -20.96 7.22
N SER A 84 -15.49 -21.15 6.00
CA SER A 84 -14.84 -21.90 4.92
C SER A 84 -14.08 -21.03 3.92
N SER A 85 -14.22 -19.70 4.01
CA SER A 85 -13.47 -18.76 3.17
C SER A 85 -11.99 -18.70 3.55
N GLU A 86 -11.13 -18.55 2.54
CA GLU A 86 -9.70 -18.25 2.71
C GLU A 86 -9.45 -16.76 3.02
N GLU A 87 -10.45 -15.89 2.78
CA GLU A 87 -10.41 -14.45 3.04
C GLU A 87 -11.54 -14.02 3.99
N LEU A 88 -11.20 -13.25 5.02
CA LEU A 88 -12.14 -12.59 5.92
C LEU A 88 -11.93 -11.08 5.86
N ALA A 89 -12.89 -10.36 5.26
CA ALA A 89 -12.92 -8.90 5.26
C ALA A 89 -13.94 -8.36 6.27
N VAL A 90 -13.55 -7.36 7.06
CA VAL A 90 -14.38 -6.67 8.05
C VAL A 90 -14.53 -5.20 7.63
N LEU A 91 -15.77 -4.74 7.47
CA LEU A 91 -16.07 -3.42 6.91
C LEU A 91 -16.50 -2.43 8.00
N VAL A 92 -15.70 -1.39 8.20
CA VAL A 92 -15.96 -0.32 9.16
C VAL A 92 -16.53 0.87 8.39
N LYS A 93 -17.85 0.84 8.14
CA LYS A 93 -18.59 1.88 7.38
C LYS A 93 -18.35 3.26 7.95
N PHE A 94 -18.05 4.23 7.08
CA PHE A 94 -17.73 5.60 7.49
C PHE A 94 -18.83 6.19 8.40
N GLY A 95 -18.40 6.85 9.46
CA GLY A 95 -19.29 7.50 10.43
C GLY A 95 -19.45 9.00 10.17
N THR A 96 -19.80 9.74 11.23
CA THR A 96 -19.71 11.21 11.27
C THR A 96 -18.27 11.72 11.44
N TYR A 97 -17.32 10.82 11.71
CA TYR A 97 -15.90 11.13 11.75
C TYR A 97 -15.40 11.64 10.39
N LYS A 98 -14.52 12.64 10.45
CA LYS A 98 -13.69 13.13 9.34
C LYS A 98 -12.27 13.29 9.88
N SER A 99 -11.28 12.92 9.08
CA SER A 99 -9.87 13.18 9.39
C SER A 99 -9.53 14.65 9.14
N ASP A 100 -8.44 15.14 9.74
CA ASP A 100 -7.94 16.49 9.47
C ASP A 100 -7.59 16.66 7.98
N GLN A 101 -7.16 15.58 7.33
CA GLN A 101 -6.85 15.54 5.90
C GLN A 101 -8.11 15.53 5.01
N GLU A 102 -9.18 14.82 5.40
CA GLU A 102 -10.50 14.95 4.76
C GLU A 102 -11.01 16.39 4.87
N LEU A 103 -10.88 17.02 6.04
CA LEU A 103 -11.28 18.41 6.25
C LEU A 103 -10.44 19.38 5.42
N ALA A 104 -9.12 19.17 5.32
CA ALA A 104 -8.23 19.95 4.48
C ALA A 104 -8.53 19.81 2.98
N ALA A 105 -9.01 18.64 2.53
CA ALA A 105 -9.49 18.40 1.17
C ALA A 105 -10.88 19.04 0.88
N GLY A 106 -11.49 19.75 1.83
CA GLY A 106 -12.83 20.33 1.73
C GLY A 106 -13.96 19.39 2.20
N GLY A 107 -13.64 18.14 2.52
CA GLY A 107 -14.56 17.10 2.95
C GLY A 107 -15.26 16.39 1.79
N TYR A 108 -15.50 15.08 1.95
CA TYR A 108 -16.23 14.29 0.97
C TYR A 108 -17.74 14.30 1.24
N THR A 109 -18.51 14.34 0.16
CA THR A 109 -19.98 14.30 0.11
C THR A 109 -20.51 12.91 -0.24
N GLU A 110 -21.81 12.69 -0.07
CA GLU A 110 -22.48 11.45 -0.52
C GLU A 110 -22.31 11.24 -2.03
N SER A 111 -22.32 12.31 -2.83
CA SER A 111 -22.09 12.26 -4.29
C SER A 111 -20.68 11.81 -4.67
N ASP A 112 -19.65 12.19 -3.90
CA ASP A 112 -18.27 11.76 -4.16
C ASP A 112 -18.05 10.27 -3.83
N LEU A 113 -18.91 9.71 -2.98
CA LEU A 113 -18.87 8.31 -2.56
C LEU A 113 -19.88 7.42 -3.32
N ALA A 114 -20.84 7.99 -4.06
CA ALA A 114 -21.93 7.28 -4.74
C ALA A 114 -21.47 6.34 -5.88
N GLY A 115 -20.23 6.47 -6.36
CA GLY A 115 -19.65 5.59 -7.37
C GLY A 115 -18.99 4.32 -6.81
N TYR A 116 -18.82 4.21 -5.49
CA TYR A 116 -18.15 3.07 -4.86
C TYR A 116 -19.12 1.90 -4.60
N PRO A 117 -18.65 0.65 -4.68
CA PRO A 117 -19.48 -0.51 -4.38
C PRO A 117 -19.84 -0.61 -2.90
N ASP A 118 -20.90 -1.36 -2.61
CA ASP A 118 -21.31 -1.76 -1.28
C ASP A 118 -21.29 -3.30 -1.20
N GLN A 119 -20.47 -3.84 -0.29
CA GLN A 119 -20.26 -5.26 -0.01
C GLN A 119 -20.78 -5.63 1.40
N THR A 120 -21.59 -4.77 2.03
CA THR A 120 -21.99 -4.89 3.44
C THR A 120 -23.05 -5.96 3.69
N SER A 121 -23.58 -6.57 2.62
CA SER A 121 -24.35 -7.83 2.63
C SER A 121 -23.47 -9.09 2.73
N ASP A 122 -22.23 -9.01 2.25
CA ASP A 122 -21.37 -10.16 1.96
C ASP A 122 -20.26 -10.29 3.00
N CYS A 123 -19.81 -9.14 3.54
CA CYS A 123 -18.78 -9.04 4.58
C CYS A 123 -19.37 -8.53 5.90
N PRO A 124 -18.95 -9.03 7.08
CA PRO A 124 -19.35 -8.50 8.38
C PRO A 124 -19.04 -7.00 8.47
N SER A 125 -20.08 -6.18 8.68
CA SER A 125 -19.98 -4.72 8.60
C SER A 125 -20.62 -3.99 9.78
N VAL A 126 -19.98 -2.90 10.21
CA VAL A 126 -20.41 -2.08 11.35
C VAL A 126 -20.23 -0.59 11.03
N SER A 127 -21.05 0.32 11.58
CA SER A 127 -20.76 1.76 11.46
C SER A 127 -19.66 2.17 12.42
N ASN A 128 -18.77 3.08 11.99
CA ASN A 128 -17.81 3.75 12.87
C ASN A 128 -18.50 4.67 13.91
N ASN A 129 -19.80 4.93 13.78
CA ASN A 129 -20.62 5.55 14.82
C ASN A 129 -21.02 4.58 15.95
N GLN A 130 -20.91 3.26 15.72
CA GLN A 130 -21.22 2.20 16.68
C GLN A 130 -19.94 1.58 17.24
N ALA A 131 -19.03 1.14 16.36
CA ALA A 131 -17.75 0.56 16.73
C ALA A 131 -16.62 1.60 16.70
N THR A 132 -16.03 1.82 17.88
CA THR A 132 -14.86 2.67 18.12
C THR A 132 -13.56 1.87 18.24
N ALA A 133 -13.66 0.55 18.44
CA ALA A 133 -12.51 -0.35 18.56
C ALA A 133 -12.75 -1.71 17.91
N LEU A 134 -11.67 -2.37 17.48
CA LEU A 134 -11.60 -3.80 17.25
C LEU A 134 -10.92 -4.46 18.45
N GLY A 135 -11.57 -5.48 19.01
CA GLY A 135 -11.00 -6.41 19.98
C GLY A 135 -10.26 -7.55 19.27
N LYS A 136 -10.07 -8.66 19.99
CA LYS A 136 -9.50 -9.88 19.42
C LYS A 136 -10.51 -10.60 18.54
N ILE A 137 -10.11 -10.87 17.30
CA ILE A 137 -10.86 -11.60 16.30
C ILE A 137 -10.20 -12.97 16.13
N SER A 138 -10.87 -13.99 16.64
CA SER A 138 -10.56 -15.39 16.38
C SER A 138 -10.99 -15.70 14.95
N VAL A 139 -10.12 -16.30 14.14
CA VAL A 139 -10.42 -16.66 12.74
C VAL A 139 -10.37 -18.18 12.54
N SER A 140 -11.12 -18.68 11.57
CA SER A 140 -11.05 -20.07 11.12
C SER A 140 -9.64 -20.38 10.58
N SER A 141 -9.17 -21.62 10.74
CA SER A 141 -7.88 -22.05 10.18
C SER A 141 -7.85 -22.11 8.66
N ALA A 142 -8.99 -21.90 7.99
CA ALA A 142 -9.05 -21.68 6.54
C ALA A 142 -8.56 -20.27 6.15
N VAL A 143 -8.73 -19.28 7.02
CA VAL A 143 -8.42 -17.87 6.71
C VAL A 143 -6.91 -17.67 6.61
N THR A 144 -6.46 -17.31 5.40
CA THR A 144 -5.08 -16.91 5.09
C THR A 144 -4.94 -15.41 4.83
N THR A 145 -6.04 -14.76 4.42
CA THR A 145 -6.12 -13.32 4.16
C THR A 145 -7.10 -12.68 5.12
N PHE A 146 -6.65 -11.70 5.91
CA PHE A 146 -7.51 -10.94 6.83
C PHE A 146 -7.49 -9.46 6.47
N ILE A 147 -8.67 -8.87 6.28
CA ILE A 147 -8.80 -7.47 5.85
C ILE A 147 -9.69 -6.71 6.83
N VAL A 148 -9.30 -5.50 7.20
CA VAL A 148 -10.19 -4.48 7.76
C VAL A 148 -10.15 -3.29 6.82
N SER A 149 -11.30 -2.91 6.26
CA SER A 149 -11.43 -1.72 5.40
C SER A 149 -12.39 -0.70 6.00
N GLY A 150 -12.00 0.57 6.01
CA GLY A 150 -12.93 1.67 6.22
C GLY A 150 -13.83 1.88 5.00
N GLY A 151 -15.13 2.04 5.23
CA GLY A 151 -16.14 2.19 4.18
C GLY A 151 -17.04 0.96 4.03
N SER A 152 -17.70 0.84 2.87
CA SER A 152 -18.65 -0.23 2.55
C SER A 152 -18.06 -1.33 1.66
N ALA A 153 -16.78 -1.26 1.29
CA ALA A 153 -16.11 -2.24 0.42
C ALA A 153 -14.59 -2.26 0.64
N VAL A 154 -13.93 -3.30 0.11
CA VAL A 154 -12.46 -3.44 0.04
C VAL A 154 -11.94 -2.77 -1.24
N VAL A 155 -11.86 -1.43 -1.20
CA VAL A 155 -11.54 -0.57 -2.34
C VAL A 155 -10.73 0.66 -1.88
N ALA A 156 -9.99 1.28 -2.81
CA ALA A 156 -9.28 2.52 -2.57
C ALA A 156 -10.25 3.72 -2.56
N TYR A 157 -10.72 4.11 -1.37
CA TYR A 157 -11.50 5.33 -1.18
C TYR A 157 -10.63 6.59 -1.32
N PRO A 158 -11.22 7.80 -1.45
CA PRO A 158 -10.46 9.03 -1.65
C PRO A 158 -9.43 9.27 -0.54
N LYS A 159 -8.21 9.68 -0.91
CA LYS A 159 -7.06 9.86 0.00
C LYS A 159 -7.42 10.77 1.19
N GLY A 160 -7.34 10.22 2.41
CA GLY A 160 -7.74 10.87 3.65
C GLY A 160 -9.12 10.47 4.16
N LYS A 161 -10.00 9.89 3.32
CA LYS A 161 -11.31 9.38 3.78
C LYS A 161 -11.12 8.05 4.50
N VAL A 162 -11.25 8.09 5.83
CA VAL A 162 -10.99 6.92 6.69
C VAL A 162 -12.06 6.73 7.78
N SER A 163 -12.14 5.51 8.32
CA SER A 163 -12.83 5.23 9.58
C SER A 163 -11.84 5.23 10.75
N ASN A 164 -12.20 5.89 11.86
CA ASN A 164 -11.35 6.02 13.03
C ASN A 164 -11.64 4.89 14.04
N ILE A 165 -10.84 3.83 14.01
CA ILE A 165 -11.03 2.66 14.87
C ILE A 165 -9.74 2.29 15.62
N ILE A 166 -9.86 2.03 16.91
CA ILE A 166 -8.75 1.61 17.76
C ILE A 166 -8.52 0.11 17.59
N LEU A 167 -7.32 -0.30 17.21
CA LEU A 167 -6.91 -1.70 17.18
C LEU A 167 -6.43 -2.09 18.58
N SER A 168 -7.13 -3.02 19.23
CA SER A 168 -6.69 -3.56 20.52
C SER A 168 -5.45 -4.44 20.35
N SER A 169 -4.56 -4.48 21.35
CA SER A 169 -3.46 -5.44 21.33
C SER A 169 -3.98 -6.86 21.15
N ASN A 170 -3.41 -7.58 20.17
CA ASN A 170 -3.81 -8.92 19.73
C ASN A 170 -5.15 -8.99 18.95
N VAL A 171 -5.42 -8.07 18.00
CA VAL A 171 -6.55 -8.20 17.06
C VAL A 171 -6.56 -9.58 16.38
N ILE A 172 -5.48 -9.96 15.71
CA ILE A 172 -5.30 -11.29 15.08
C ILE A 172 -3.92 -11.90 15.34
N SER A 173 -3.12 -11.40 16.30
CA SER A 173 -1.71 -11.78 16.49
C SER A 173 -1.46 -13.28 16.73
N THR A 174 -2.47 -14.04 17.16
CA THR A 174 -2.41 -15.50 17.36
C THR A 174 -2.85 -16.32 16.14
N ALA A 175 -3.32 -15.68 15.06
CA ALA A 175 -3.87 -16.34 13.87
C ALA A 175 -2.77 -16.81 12.90
N THR A 176 -2.05 -17.89 13.25
CA THR A 176 -0.88 -18.37 12.50
C THR A 176 -1.18 -18.93 11.09
N SER A 177 -2.44 -19.05 10.68
CA SER A 177 -2.83 -19.32 9.28
C SER A 177 -2.79 -18.08 8.40
N VAL A 178 -2.91 -16.88 8.98
CA VAL A 178 -2.95 -15.62 8.25
C VAL A 178 -1.54 -15.24 7.80
N THR A 179 -1.39 -15.07 6.48
CA THR A 179 -0.16 -14.67 5.80
C THR A 179 -0.29 -13.33 5.07
N LYS A 180 -1.51 -12.88 4.80
CA LYS A 180 -1.80 -11.57 4.20
C LYS A 180 -2.72 -10.74 5.12
N VAL A 181 -2.35 -9.49 5.37
CA VAL A 181 -3.17 -8.56 6.16
C VAL A 181 -3.39 -7.25 5.41
N GLY A 182 -4.65 -6.85 5.24
CA GLY A 182 -5.02 -5.52 4.77
C GLY A 182 -5.65 -4.69 5.89
N LEU A 183 -5.18 -3.47 6.10
CA LEU A 183 -5.75 -2.51 7.03
C LEU A 183 -5.91 -1.18 6.28
N GLN A 184 -6.96 -1.08 5.48
CA GLN A 184 -7.14 -0.04 4.45
C GLN A 184 -8.14 1.03 4.90
N ASN A 185 -7.93 2.30 4.52
CA ASN A 185 -8.90 3.38 4.78
C ASN A 185 -9.20 3.56 6.29
N LEU A 186 -8.20 3.38 7.18
CA LEU A 186 -8.35 3.44 8.65
C LEU A 186 -7.45 4.51 9.28
N GLY A 187 -7.93 5.23 10.30
CA GLY A 187 -7.14 6.23 11.03
C GLY A 187 -6.07 5.62 11.95
N LEU A 188 -4.94 5.14 11.40
CA LEU A 188 -3.92 4.38 12.15
C LEU A 188 -2.68 5.19 12.55
N VAL A 189 -2.61 6.49 12.22
CA VAL A 189 -1.46 7.37 12.52
C VAL A 189 -0.95 7.30 13.97
N ASN A 190 -1.85 7.13 14.96
CA ASN A 190 -1.50 7.04 16.39
C ASN A 190 -1.24 5.60 16.90
N GLN A 191 -1.22 4.61 16.00
CA GLN A 191 -1.22 3.17 16.31
C GLN A 191 -0.16 2.40 15.51
N ILE A 192 0.58 3.07 14.63
CA ILE A 192 1.46 2.41 13.67
C ILE A 192 2.72 1.80 14.30
N ASP A 193 3.27 2.43 15.35
CA ASP A 193 4.42 1.91 16.10
C ASP A 193 4.10 0.66 16.93
N THR A 194 2.82 0.27 17.03
CA THR A 194 2.36 -0.96 17.70
C THR A 194 1.72 -1.98 16.74
N ILE A 195 1.85 -1.77 15.42
CA ILE A 195 1.24 -2.64 14.38
C ILE A 195 1.52 -4.14 14.56
N SER A 196 2.74 -4.51 14.97
CA SER A 196 3.16 -5.89 15.20
C SER A 196 2.61 -6.52 16.49
N ALA A 197 1.93 -5.75 17.34
CA ALA A 197 1.11 -6.28 18.43
C ALA A 197 -0.31 -6.65 17.97
N PHE A 198 -0.73 -6.26 16.76
CA PHE A 198 -2.07 -6.56 16.22
C PHE A 198 -2.05 -7.76 15.26
N VAL A 199 -1.00 -7.89 14.45
CA VAL A 199 -0.86 -8.92 13.39
C VAL A 199 0.04 -10.10 13.82
N PRO A 200 -0.09 -11.28 13.19
CA PRO A 200 0.87 -12.37 13.38
C PRO A 200 2.28 -11.99 12.91
N SER A 201 3.31 -12.54 13.56
CA SER A 201 4.69 -12.43 13.07
C SER A 201 4.99 -13.30 11.84
N SER A 202 4.01 -14.07 11.36
CA SER A 202 4.06 -14.93 10.18
C SER A 202 3.60 -14.27 8.87
N ILE A 203 3.19 -12.99 8.89
CA ILE A 203 2.65 -12.36 7.68
C ILE A 203 3.73 -12.07 6.64
N GLU A 204 3.45 -12.42 5.39
CA GLU A 204 4.30 -12.20 4.23
C GLU A 204 3.88 -10.96 3.42
N SER A 205 2.63 -10.51 3.57
CA SER A 205 2.07 -9.35 2.86
C SER A 205 1.28 -8.47 3.83
N LEU A 206 1.56 -7.15 3.81
CA LEU A 206 0.87 -6.15 4.62
C LEU A 206 0.50 -4.93 3.78
N ASP A 207 -0.77 -4.56 3.81
CA ASP A 207 -1.30 -3.34 3.19
C ASP A 207 -1.84 -2.38 4.25
N LEU A 208 -1.40 -1.13 4.17
CA LEU A 208 -1.71 0.00 5.03
C LEU A 208 -2.16 1.22 4.18
N SER A 209 -2.74 0.97 3.00
CA SER A 209 -3.18 2.01 2.07
C SER A 209 -4.21 2.96 2.69
N ASN A 210 -4.03 4.25 2.47
CA ASN A 210 -4.92 5.30 2.99
C ASN A 210 -5.14 5.21 4.52
N THR A 211 -4.06 5.19 5.31
CA THR A 211 -4.14 5.08 6.79
C THR A 211 -3.66 6.30 7.58
N LEU A 212 -3.52 7.44 6.89
CA LEU A 212 -3.06 8.74 7.41
C LEU A 212 -1.60 8.75 7.93
N LEU A 213 -0.76 7.81 7.50
CA LEU A 213 0.63 7.73 7.97
C LEU A 213 1.46 8.89 7.44
N THR A 214 2.23 9.54 8.32
CA THR A 214 3.14 10.66 7.97
C THR A 214 4.62 10.26 8.00
N THR A 215 4.91 9.06 8.47
CA THR A 215 6.25 8.47 8.63
C THR A 215 6.24 7.00 8.20
N PHE A 216 7.41 6.44 7.86
CA PHE A 216 7.51 5.00 7.61
C PHE A 216 7.31 4.18 8.91
N PRO A 217 6.53 3.08 8.90
CA PRO A 217 6.28 2.23 10.06
C PRO A 217 7.52 1.42 10.52
N THR A 218 8.36 2.00 11.38
CA THR A 218 9.60 1.33 11.84
C THR A 218 9.37 0.02 12.60
N ALA A 219 8.21 -0.14 13.26
CA ALA A 219 7.82 -1.35 13.98
C ALA A 219 7.74 -2.63 13.11
N LEU A 220 7.65 -2.48 11.77
CA LEU A 220 7.70 -3.61 10.83
C LEU A 220 9.03 -4.38 10.85
N ALA A 221 10.11 -3.81 11.42
CA ALA A 221 11.36 -4.53 11.66
C ALA A 221 11.19 -5.80 12.53
N THR A 222 10.07 -5.95 13.23
CA THR A 222 9.73 -7.18 13.96
C THR A 222 9.13 -8.30 13.10
N LEU A 223 8.64 -7.98 11.89
CA LEU A 223 7.97 -8.90 10.97
C LEU A 223 8.95 -9.50 9.96
N GLN A 224 9.88 -10.31 10.46
CA GLN A 224 11.06 -10.84 9.75
C GLN A 224 10.79 -11.71 8.49
N VAL A 225 9.52 -11.96 8.13
CA VAL A 225 9.11 -12.68 6.91
C VAL A 225 8.24 -11.85 5.96
N LEU A 226 8.03 -10.56 6.25
CA LEU A 226 7.25 -9.62 5.43
C LEU A 226 7.97 -9.31 4.11
N LYS A 227 7.38 -9.72 2.98
CA LYS A 227 7.93 -9.59 1.62
C LYS A 227 7.28 -8.45 0.85
N GLU A 228 5.98 -8.26 1.03
CA GLU A 228 5.18 -7.27 0.33
C GLU A 228 4.68 -6.22 1.33
N LEU A 229 4.93 -4.95 1.06
CA LEU A 229 4.44 -3.83 1.85
C LEU A 229 3.82 -2.76 0.95
N VAL A 230 2.57 -2.41 1.22
CA VAL A 230 1.83 -1.34 0.52
C VAL A 230 1.50 -0.23 1.52
N LEU A 231 1.93 0.99 1.20
CA LEU A 231 1.75 2.23 1.97
C LEU A 231 1.14 3.34 1.10
N ASP A 232 0.44 2.97 0.03
CA ASP A 232 -0.08 3.89 -0.97
C ASP A 232 -1.14 4.85 -0.38
N ASN A 233 -1.28 6.04 -0.98
CA ASN A 233 -2.25 7.05 -0.56
C ASN A 233 -2.08 7.52 0.90
N ASN A 234 -0.86 7.53 1.43
CA ASN A 234 -0.52 8.09 2.74
C ASN A 234 0.18 9.46 2.59
N TYR A 235 0.72 10.01 3.67
CA TYR A 235 1.32 11.35 3.73
C TYR A 235 2.79 11.28 4.18
N VAL A 236 3.49 10.19 3.83
CA VAL A 236 4.89 9.97 4.20
C VAL A 236 5.78 10.92 3.42
N THR A 237 6.64 11.66 4.13
CA THR A 237 7.51 12.70 3.53
C THR A 237 8.98 12.30 3.40
N THR A 238 9.48 11.46 4.30
CA THR A 238 10.82 10.85 4.21
C THR A 238 10.76 9.35 4.48
N VAL A 239 11.68 8.62 3.84
CA VAL A 239 11.87 7.17 4.06
C VAL A 239 13.36 6.94 4.29
N ASP A 240 13.79 7.16 5.53
CA ASP A 240 15.20 7.12 5.95
C ASP A 240 15.68 5.70 6.24
N SER A 241 16.99 5.49 6.47
CA SER A 241 17.56 4.17 6.78
C SER A 241 16.90 3.45 7.97
N ILE A 242 16.41 2.23 7.74
CA ILE A 242 15.70 1.40 8.72
C ILE A 242 16.41 0.05 8.87
N GLU A 243 16.72 -0.34 10.10
CA GLU A 243 17.29 -1.66 10.40
C GLU A 243 16.20 -2.74 10.45
N GLY A 244 16.51 -3.96 9.98
CA GLY A 244 15.69 -5.16 10.21
C GLY A 244 14.53 -5.40 9.25
N VAL A 245 14.29 -4.54 8.26
CA VAL A 245 13.24 -4.69 7.21
C VAL A 245 13.74 -5.40 5.94
N ASP A 246 14.87 -6.11 6.04
CA ASP A 246 15.55 -6.82 4.94
C ASP A 246 14.73 -7.93 4.25
N SER A 247 13.57 -8.32 4.76
CA SER A 247 12.70 -9.32 4.13
C SER A 247 11.92 -8.79 2.92
N ILE A 248 11.75 -7.46 2.80
CA ILE A 248 10.89 -6.84 1.79
C ILE A 248 11.49 -6.99 0.39
N THR A 249 10.69 -7.59 -0.52
CA THR A 249 10.97 -7.75 -1.95
C THR A 249 10.11 -6.83 -2.81
N THR A 250 8.94 -6.41 -2.31
CA THR A 250 8.00 -5.50 -3.00
C THR A 250 7.61 -4.38 -2.05
N LEU A 251 7.91 -3.13 -2.42
CA LEU A 251 7.48 -1.94 -1.68
C LEU A 251 6.69 -1.01 -2.60
N SER A 252 5.50 -0.62 -2.16
CA SER A 252 4.68 0.40 -2.81
C SER A 252 4.41 1.56 -1.83
N MET A 253 4.70 2.78 -2.26
CA MET A 253 4.43 4.03 -1.53
C MET A 253 3.90 5.11 -2.48
N GLN A 254 3.03 4.71 -3.43
CA GLN A 254 2.47 5.59 -4.45
C GLN A 254 1.54 6.63 -3.84
N ASN A 255 1.37 7.81 -4.47
CA ASN A 255 0.53 8.90 -3.96
C ASN A 255 0.85 9.25 -2.49
N ASN A 256 2.12 9.55 -2.21
CA ASN A 256 2.62 10.04 -0.93
C ASN A 256 3.30 11.42 -1.13
N ASP A 257 3.90 11.98 -0.08
CA ASP A 257 4.55 13.30 -0.12
C ASP A 257 6.09 13.18 -0.10
N ILE A 258 6.63 12.04 -0.58
CA ILE A 258 8.04 11.65 -0.38
C ILE A 258 8.94 12.56 -1.21
N ASN A 259 9.78 13.32 -0.52
CA ASN A 259 10.81 14.18 -1.12
C ASN A 259 12.24 13.67 -0.84
N ASN A 260 12.40 12.71 0.08
CA ASN A 260 13.67 12.07 0.38
C ASN A 260 13.51 10.56 0.68
N PHE A 261 14.31 9.73 0.03
CA PHE A 261 14.29 8.26 0.19
C PHE A 261 15.73 7.77 0.32
N THR A 262 16.14 7.37 1.52
CA THR A 262 17.50 6.88 1.83
C THR A 262 17.53 5.47 2.43
N ALA A 263 16.36 4.88 2.69
CA ALA A 263 16.24 3.48 3.12
C ALA A 263 16.94 2.50 2.18
N VAL A 264 17.46 1.40 2.74
CA VAL A 264 18.14 0.31 2.04
C VAL A 264 17.41 -1.00 2.31
N PHE A 265 16.60 -1.45 1.35
CA PHE A 265 15.93 -2.76 1.38
C PHE A 265 16.76 -3.79 0.59
N SER A 266 17.56 -4.61 1.28
CA SER A 266 18.60 -5.44 0.63
C SER A 266 18.09 -6.51 -0.37
N LYS A 267 16.82 -6.91 -0.28
CA LYS A 267 16.17 -7.90 -1.17
C LYS A 267 15.16 -7.30 -2.14
N LEU A 268 15.10 -5.97 -2.28
CA LEU A 268 14.06 -5.30 -3.05
C LEU A 268 14.13 -5.64 -4.54
N GLU A 269 13.04 -6.19 -5.08
CA GLU A 269 12.87 -6.49 -6.50
C GLU A 269 11.91 -5.50 -7.19
N LYS A 270 10.95 -4.93 -6.44
CA LYS A 270 9.92 -4.01 -6.97
C LYS A 270 9.77 -2.80 -6.05
N LEU A 271 9.84 -1.60 -6.63
CA LEU A 271 9.71 -0.32 -5.92
C LEU A 271 8.77 0.62 -6.67
N TYR A 272 7.64 0.99 -6.07
CA TYR A 272 6.67 1.92 -6.65
C TYR A 272 6.62 3.21 -5.83
N LEU A 273 7.10 4.31 -6.42
CA LEU A 273 7.21 5.64 -5.82
C LEU A 273 6.55 6.71 -6.71
N SER A 274 5.55 6.35 -7.51
CA SER A 274 4.84 7.31 -8.35
C SER A 274 4.03 8.30 -7.53
N ASP A 275 3.74 9.47 -8.12
CA ASP A 275 2.89 10.51 -7.54
C ASP A 275 3.42 10.93 -6.15
N ASN A 276 4.64 11.46 -6.16
CA ASN A 276 5.41 11.85 -4.99
C ASN A 276 6.22 13.13 -5.29
N ASN A 277 7.00 13.61 -4.33
CA ASN A 277 7.72 14.89 -4.39
C ASN A 277 9.24 14.74 -4.63
N LEU A 278 9.68 13.64 -5.26
CA LEU A 278 11.10 13.41 -5.54
C LEU A 278 11.62 14.40 -6.59
N THR A 279 12.63 15.17 -6.24
CA THR A 279 13.28 16.14 -7.15
C THR A 279 14.49 15.56 -7.88
N SER A 280 14.86 14.31 -7.62
CA SER A 280 15.89 13.55 -8.33
C SER A 280 15.68 12.06 -8.07
N VAL A 281 16.23 11.18 -8.92
CA VAL A 281 16.22 9.73 -8.68
C VAL A 281 17.11 9.43 -7.46
N PRO A 282 16.57 8.92 -6.33
CA PRO A 282 17.34 8.75 -5.10
C PRO A 282 18.56 7.83 -5.30
N SER A 283 19.74 8.30 -4.90
CA SER A 283 21.01 7.63 -5.18
C SER A 283 21.12 6.21 -4.61
N VAL A 284 20.32 5.89 -3.58
CA VAL A 284 20.23 4.55 -3.00
C VAL A 284 19.63 3.50 -3.97
N ILE A 285 18.80 3.92 -4.94
CA ILE A 285 18.17 3.02 -5.91
C ILE A 285 19.21 2.27 -6.73
N TYR A 286 20.28 2.94 -7.14
CA TYR A 286 21.37 2.34 -7.93
C TYR A 286 22.16 1.25 -7.18
N ASN A 287 22.00 1.14 -5.86
CA ASN A 287 22.59 0.07 -5.05
C ASN A 287 21.71 -1.20 -5.00
N TYR A 288 20.47 -1.16 -5.50
CA TYR A 288 19.56 -2.30 -5.46
C TYR A 288 19.84 -3.31 -6.58
N SER A 289 20.86 -4.15 -6.34
CA SER A 289 21.31 -5.22 -7.25
C SER A 289 20.27 -6.30 -7.57
N ASN A 290 19.13 -6.33 -6.87
CA ASN A 290 18.01 -7.25 -7.12
C ASN A 290 16.80 -6.55 -7.81
N LEU A 291 16.86 -5.24 -8.05
CA LEU A 291 15.71 -4.47 -8.55
C LEU A 291 15.39 -4.84 -10.00
N LYS A 292 14.10 -5.06 -10.27
CA LYS A 292 13.53 -5.44 -11.57
C LYS A 292 12.46 -4.46 -12.01
N ALA A 293 11.64 -3.96 -11.07
CA ALA A 293 10.59 -2.98 -11.35
C ALA A 293 10.81 -1.70 -10.53
N LEU A 294 10.75 -0.55 -11.20
CA LEU A 294 10.77 0.77 -10.60
C LEU A 294 9.66 1.63 -11.23
N ASN A 295 8.86 2.32 -10.42
CA ASN A 295 7.97 3.39 -10.90
C ASN A 295 8.28 4.72 -10.22
N LEU A 296 8.48 5.77 -11.01
CA LEU A 296 8.77 7.14 -10.62
C LEU A 296 7.83 8.16 -11.30
N SER A 297 6.81 7.71 -12.06
CA SER A 297 5.89 8.61 -12.76
C SER A 297 5.19 9.61 -11.83
N GLY A 298 4.90 10.83 -12.27
CA GLY A 298 4.24 11.85 -11.45
C GLY A 298 5.13 12.48 -10.36
N ASN A 299 6.46 12.30 -10.44
CA ASN A 299 7.42 13.04 -9.60
C ASN A 299 7.96 14.29 -10.32
N PRO A 300 8.32 15.37 -9.60
CA PRO A 300 8.89 16.59 -10.18
C PRO A 300 10.43 16.53 -10.27
N LEU A 301 11.00 15.64 -11.10
CA LEU A 301 12.46 15.47 -11.21
C LEU A 301 13.12 16.73 -11.81
N ALA A 302 14.07 17.32 -11.10
CA ALA A 302 14.58 18.66 -11.39
C ALA A 302 15.65 18.71 -12.51
N SER A 303 16.20 17.57 -12.90
CA SER A 303 17.27 17.47 -13.92
C SER A 303 17.18 16.13 -14.65
N ARG A 304 17.59 16.13 -15.93
CA ARG A 304 17.75 14.96 -16.80
C ARG A 304 19.21 14.45 -16.85
N ASP A 305 20.03 14.80 -15.87
CA ASP A 305 21.46 14.44 -15.79
C ASP A 305 21.68 13.08 -15.12
N PHE A 306 22.38 12.19 -15.81
CA PHE A 306 22.76 10.86 -15.31
C PHE A 306 24.24 10.58 -15.62
N THR A 307 24.81 9.56 -14.98
CA THR A 307 26.05 8.89 -15.44
C THR A 307 25.71 7.73 -16.39
N ASN A 308 26.70 7.25 -17.14
CA ASN A 308 26.56 6.04 -17.96
C ASN A 308 26.06 4.85 -17.13
N ASP A 309 26.65 4.62 -15.94
CA ASP A 309 26.27 3.53 -15.04
C ASP A 309 24.82 3.65 -14.54
N GLN A 310 24.35 4.88 -14.24
CA GLN A 310 22.97 5.13 -13.81
C GLN A 310 21.98 4.92 -14.95
N ALA A 311 22.28 5.43 -16.15
CA ALA A 311 21.45 5.23 -17.33
C ALA A 311 21.42 3.76 -17.76
N GLN A 312 22.53 3.02 -17.62
CA GLN A 312 22.56 1.58 -17.86
C GLN A 312 21.77 0.80 -16.81
N PHE A 313 21.88 1.15 -15.52
CA PHE A 313 21.08 0.54 -14.45
C PHE A 313 19.58 0.66 -14.74
N LEU A 314 19.10 1.85 -15.06
CA LEU A 314 17.68 2.11 -15.31
C LEU A 314 17.18 1.40 -16.59
N ASN A 315 18.00 1.30 -17.63
CA ASN A 315 17.67 0.55 -18.86
C ASN A 315 17.74 -0.99 -18.69
N ASN A 316 18.36 -1.51 -17.63
CA ASN A 316 18.44 -2.96 -17.36
C ASN A 316 17.22 -3.50 -16.57
N LEU A 317 16.31 -2.64 -16.11
CA LEU A 317 15.12 -3.03 -15.37
C LEU A 317 14.11 -3.78 -16.27
N GLU A 318 13.44 -4.78 -15.71
CA GLU A 318 12.33 -5.49 -16.37
C GLU A 318 11.10 -4.58 -16.57
N THR A 319 10.95 -3.53 -15.75
CA THR A 319 9.91 -2.51 -15.88
C THR A 319 10.38 -1.19 -15.28
N LEU A 320 10.30 -0.11 -16.07
CA LEU A 320 10.57 1.25 -15.62
C LEU A 320 9.38 2.16 -15.97
N GLY A 321 8.72 2.69 -14.95
CA GLY A 321 7.77 3.79 -15.08
C GLY A 321 8.51 5.12 -14.97
N LEU A 322 8.84 5.72 -16.12
CA LEU A 322 9.46 7.03 -16.26
C LEU A 322 9.09 7.61 -17.63
N SER A 323 8.78 8.91 -17.67
CA SER A 323 8.28 9.62 -18.85
C SER A 323 8.90 11.02 -18.97
N GLU A 324 8.70 11.67 -20.11
CA GLU A 324 9.23 13.03 -20.33
C GLU A 324 8.54 14.09 -19.47
N ALA A 325 7.32 13.82 -18.99
CA ALA A 325 6.52 14.71 -18.15
C ALA A 325 6.95 14.69 -16.67
N ASP A 326 7.76 13.70 -16.26
CA ASP A 326 8.27 13.57 -14.89
C ASP A 326 9.49 14.47 -14.63
N PHE A 327 9.88 15.30 -15.60
CA PHE A 327 11.02 16.21 -15.50
C PHE A 327 10.55 17.67 -15.59
N THR A 328 10.93 18.50 -14.62
CA THR A 328 10.61 19.93 -14.61
C THR A 328 11.57 20.77 -15.47
N ALA A 329 12.53 20.12 -16.12
CA ALA A 329 13.54 20.72 -16.98
C ALA A 329 13.66 19.94 -18.30
N ASP A 330 13.86 20.68 -19.38
CA ASP A 330 14.20 20.15 -20.70
C ASP A 330 15.64 19.58 -20.73
N VAL A 331 16.02 18.97 -21.85
CA VAL A 331 17.36 18.45 -22.11
C VAL A 331 18.33 19.62 -22.37
N ASP A 332 19.28 19.86 -21.45
CA ASP A 332 20.29 20.93 -21.53
C ASP A 332 21.72 20.39 -21.77
N CYS A 333 21.88 19.65 -22.87
CA CYS A 333 23.19 19.15 -23.31
C CYS A 333 23.25 18.97 -24.85
N GLU A 334 24.44 19.07 -25.43
CA GLU A 334 24.64 18.80 -26.86
C GLU A 334 24.24 17.35 -27.21
N ASP A 335 23.70 17.15 -28.42
CA ASP A 335 23.24 15.85 -28.95
C ASP A 335 24.27 14.70 -28.81
N THR A 336 25.57 15.01 -28.70
CA THR A 336 26.64 14.01 -28.53
C THR A 336 26.78 13.45 -27.11
N TYR A 337 26.12 14.06 -26.12
CA TYR A 337 25.99 13.60 -24.74
C TYR A 337 24.56 13.11 -24.41
N GLN A 338 23.63 13.20 -25.36
CA GLN A 338 22.26 12.71 -25.17
C GLN A 338 22.19 11.19 -25.34
N THR A 339 21.37 10.54 -24.52
CA THR A 339 20.99 9.12 -24.68
C THR A 339 19.52 8.92 -24.31
N LYS A 340 19.04 7.68 -24.34
CA LYS A 340 17.71 7.31 -23.85
C LYS A 340 17.75 6.44 -22.59
N ILE A 341 16.83 6.71 -21.67
CA ILE A 341 16.42 5.80 -20.60
C ILE A 341 14.97 5.40 -20.89
N ALA A 342 14.75 4.12 -21.20
CA ALA A 342 13.56 3.66 -21.91
C ALA A 342 13.31 4.53 -23.16
N ASP A 343 12.23 5.33 -23.17
CA ASP A 343 11.93 6.27 -24.25
C ASP A 343 12.27 7.74 -23.95
N VAL A 344 12.67 8.07 -22.71
CA VAL A 344 12.98 9.45 -22.29
C VAL A 344 14.38 9.86 -22.75
N THR A 345 14.51 11.06 -23.33
CA THR A 345 15.83 11.61 -23.74
C THR A 345 16.51 12.27 -22.54
N VAL A 346 17.77 11.94 -22.26
CA VAL A 346 18.51 12.37 -21.06
C VAL A 346 19.97 12.73 -21.36
N CYS A 347 20.62 13.46 -20.46
CA CYS A 347 22.00 13.92 -20.57
C CYS A 347 22.99 13.02 -19.79
N ILE A 348 24.14 12.74 -20.40
CA ILE A 348 25.22 11.94 -19.79
C ILE A 348 26.40 12.82 -19.37
N THR A 349 26.66 12.83 -18.07
CA THR A 349 27.58 13.79 -17.39
C THR A 349 29.02 13.30 -17.23
N ASP A 350 29.26 11.98 -17.33
CA ASP A 350 30.58 11.35 -17.19
C ASP A 350 31.15 10.85 -18.53
N GLY A 351 30.42 11.04 -19.62
CA GLY A 351 30.76 10.55 -20.95
C GLY A 351 31.81 11.38 -21.69
N VAL A 352 32.59 10.70 -22.55
CA VAL A 352 33.25 11.31 -23.70
C VAL A 352 32.34 11.10 -24.92
N PRO A 353 32.15 12.09 -25.81
CA PRO A 353 31.20 12.01 -26.93
C PRO A 353 31.20 10.70 -27.71
N ALA A 354 29.99 10.19 -27.99
CA ALA A 354 29.75 8.90 -28.63
C ALA A 354 30.27 8.78 -30.08
N ASP A 355 30.75 9.88 -30.69
CA ASP A 355 31.49 9.87 -31.95
C ASP A 355 32.85 10.59 -31.82
N THR A 356 33.91 9.80 -31.60
CA THR A 356 35.29 10.23 -31.84
C THR A 356 36.03 9.22 -32.72
N THR A 357 35.64 9.13 -34.00
CA THR A 357 36.47 8.45 -35.02
C THR A 357 37.85 9.11 -35.17
N SER A 358 38.83 8.62 -34.42
CA SER A 358 40.28 8.64 -34.70
C SER A 358 40.82 9.77 -35.60
N ALA A 359 41.08 10.95 -35.03
CA ALA A 359 41.82 12.03 -35.68
C ALA A 359 43.27 12.12 -35.13
N THR A 360 44.22 11.40 -35.74
CA THR A 360 45.63 11.43 -35.33
C THR A 360 46.28 12.79 -35.66
N ALA A 361 46.46 13.64 -34.65
CA ALA A 361 47.20 14.90 -34.76
C ALA A 361 48.68 14.72 -34.35
N SER A 362 49.61 15.06 -35.23
CA SER A 362 51.05 14.83 -35.03
C SER A 362 51.68 15.75 -33.97
N GLY A 363 52.30 15.16 -32.95
CA GLY A 363 53.21 15.85 -32.02
C GLY A 363 54.68 15.55 -32.35
N THR A 364 55.36 16.46 -33.04
CA THR A 364 56.79 16.28 -33.41
C THR A 364 57.73 16.83 -32.33
N THR A 365 58.49 15.97 -31.66
CA THR A 365 59.73 16.34 -30.96
C THR A 365 60.84 15.33 -31.19
N THR A 366 62.09 15.82 -31.20
CA THR A 366 63.29 15.04 -31.58
C THR A 366 64.20 14.74 -30.39
N ALA A 367 64.64 13.49 -30.25
CA ALA A 367 65.85 13.14 -29.47
C ALA A 367 66.50 11.85 -29.99
N SER A 368 67.82 11.74 -29.85
CA SER A 368 68.65 10.66 -30.42
C SER A 368 68.73 9.41 -29.55
N GLY A 369 68.94 8.24 -30.16
CA GLY A 369 69.35 7.01 -29.47
C GLY A 369 69.76 5.87 -30.42
N SER A 370 70.97 5.34 -30.24
CA SER A 370 71.41 4.04 -30.78
C SER A 370 70.80 2.89 -29.94
N ASP A 371 70.84 1.60 -30.30
CA ASP A 371 71.80 0.88 -31.16
C ASP A 371 71.13 -0.34 -31.85
N GLY A 372 71.83 -1.01 -32.77
CA GLY A 372 71.26 -2.02 -33.67
C GLY A 372 71.56 -3.50 -33.35
N SER A 373 70.81 -4.40 -33.98
CA SER A 373 71.20 -5.80 -34.24
C SER A 373 70.49 -6.36 -35.48
N GLN A 374 70.94 -7.50 -36.01
CA GLN A 374 70.63 -7.96 -37.37
C GLN A 374 69.82 -9.27 -37.47
N THR A 375 69.31 -9.53 -38.67
CA THR A 375 68.73 -10.79 -39.19
C THR A 375 67.32 -11.13 -38.66
N LYS A 376 66.47 -11.87 -39.40
CA LYS A 376 66.73 -12.77 -40.55
C LYS A 376 65.56 -12.81 -41.56
N THR A 377 65.87 -13.12 -42.82
CA THR A 377 64.92 -13.53 -43.88
C THR A 377 64.18 -14.84 -43.53
N THR A 378 63.07 -15.26 -44.16
CA THR A 378 62.87 -15.47 -45.61
C THR A 378 61.39 -15.72 -46.00
N SER A 379 61.03 -15.41 -47.27
CA SER A 379 60.00 -16.05 -48.13
C SER A 379 58.53 -16.22 -47.69
N THR A 380 57.63 -15.54 -48.40
CA THR A 380 56.28 -15.99 -48.80
C THR A 380 56.36 -17.22 -49.75
N PRO A 381 55.30 -18.05 -49.91
CA PRO A 381 54.25 -17.73 -50.90
C PRO A 381 52.80 -18.12 -50.51
N SER A 382 51.87 -17.69 -51.37
CA SER A 382 50.40 -17.79 -51.34
C SER A 382 49.76 -19.19 -51.44
N SER A 383 48.51 -19.36 -50.97
CA SER A 383 47.37 -19.83 -51.82
C SER A 383 45.98 -19.89 -51.13
N SER A 384 44.95 -19.48 -51.91
CA SER A 384 43.53 -19.93 -51.94
C SER A 384 42.70 -20.24 -50.66
N THR A 385 41.76 -19.33 -50.37
CA THR A 385 40.29 -19.55 -50.22
C THR A 385 39.70 -20.95 -49.91
N SER A 386 38.75 -20.99 -48.96
CA SER A 386 37.66 -22.00 -48.90
C SER A 386 36.37 -21.43 -48.28
N THR A 387 35.60 -20.68 -49.07
CA THR A 387 34.32 -20.08 -48.64
C THR A 387 33.12 -20.97 -48.97
N SER A 388 32.81 -21.94 -48.11
CA SER A 388 31.54 -22.71 -48.16
C SER A 388 31.27 -23.45 -46.84
N LEU A 389 30.51 -22.83 -45.92
CA LEU A 389 29.77 -23.50 -44.83
C LEU A 389 28.91 -22.51 -44.00
N ILE A 390 29.39 -21.28 -43.81
CA ILE A 390 28.79 -20.29 -42.89
C ILE A 390 27.37 -19.83 -43.32
N VAL A 391 27.10 -19.76 -44.63
CA VAL A 391 25.83 -19.23 -45.17
C VAL A 391 24.61 -20.03 -44.72
N GLY A 392 24.72 -21.37 -44.62
CA GLY A 392 23.59 -22.23 -44.27
C GLY A 392 23.04 -22.00 -42.86
N ILE A 393 23.92 -21.72 -41.90
CA ILE A 393 23.53 -21.48 -40.50
C ILE A 393 22.82 -20.12 -40.36
N ILE A 394 23.36 -19.08 -41.00
CA ILE A 394 22.77 -17.72 -40.96
C ILE A 394 21.38 -17.72 -41.61
N CYS A 395 21.21 -18.38 -42.77
CA CYS A 395 19.90 -18.53 -43.40
C CYS A 395 18.92 -19.32 -42.53
N GLY A 396 19.36 -20.38 -41.84
CA GLY A 396 18.53 -21.15 -40.92
C GLY A 396 17.99 -20.30 -39.76
N VAL A 397 18.88 -19.56 -39.09
CA VAL A 397 18.49 -18.68 -37.96
C VAL A 397 17.54 -17.57 -38.41
N LEU A 398 17.81 -16.91 -39.54
CA LEU A 398 16.93 -15.87 -40.09
C LEU A 398 15.54 -16.40 -40.45
N VAL A 399 15.42 -17.61 -41.00
CA VAL A 399 14.13 -18.25 -41.27
C VAL A 399 13.37 -18.55 -39.98
N THR A 400 14.05 -19.04 -38.92
CA THR A 400 13.39 -19.26 -37.62
C THR A 400 12.93 -17.97 -36.94
N LEU A 401 13.73 -16.89 -37.01
CA LEU A 401 13.34 -15.59 -36.46
C LEU A 401 12.17 -14.96 -37.24
N PHE A 402 12.18 -15.07 -38.57
CA PHE A 402 11.08 -14.59 -39.40
C PHE A 402 9.78 -15.37 -39.14
N ALA A 403 9.85 -16.69 -38.97
CA ALA A 403 8.70 -17.52 -38.61
C ALA A 403 8.13 -17.13 -37.22
N ALA A 404 8.99 -16.88 -36.22
CA ALA A 404 8.57 -16.42 -34.90
C ALA A 404 7.93 -15.02 -34.96
N PHE A 405 8.50 -14.09 -35.73
CA PHE A 405 7.95 -12.74 -35.93
C PHE A 405 6.57 -12.77 -36.60
N VAL A 406 6.41 -13.59 -37.65
CA VAL A 406 5.10 -13.81 -38.31
C VAL A 406 4.10 -14.45 -37.35
N PHE A 407 4.52 -15.40 -36.51
CA PHE A 407 3.65 -16.01 -35.49
C PHE A 407 3.18 -14.98 -34.44
N VAL A 408 4.07 -14.11 -33.95
CA VAL A 408 3.71 -13.02 -33.01
C VAL A 408 2.73 -12.04 -33.64
N ILE A 409 2.94 -11.61 -34.89
CA ILE A 409 2.00 -10.75 -35.62
C ILE A 409 0.66 -11.46 -35.83
N HIS A 410 0.66 -12.75 -36.17
CA HIS A 410 -0.57 -13.50 -36.41
C HIS A 410 -1.34 -13.75 -35.11
N ARG A 411 -0.65 -13.91 -33.96
CA ARG A 411 -1.26 -13.99 -32.62
C ARG A 411 -1.90 -12.65 -32.23
N ARG A 412 -1.17 -11.53 -32.33
CA ARG A 412 -1.74 -10.18 -32.13
C ARG A 412 -2.97 -9.95 -33.02
N LYS A 413 -2.95 -10.45 -34.26
CA LYS A 413 -4.09 -10.34 -35.18
C LYS A 413 -5.27 -11.27 -34.85
N GLU A 414 -5.09 -12.31 -34.03
CA GLU A 414 -6.20 -13.07 -33.44
C GLU A 414 -6.74 -12.36 -32.20
N GLU A 415 -5.88 -11.86 -31.32
CA GLU A 415 -6.25 -11.08 -30.12
C GLU A 415 -7.11 -9.86 -30.51
N ASN A 416 -6.67 -9.04 -31.47
CA ASN A 416 -7.44 -7.90 -31.98
C ASN A 416 -8.77 -8.28 -32.68
N LYS A 417 -8.95 -9.53 -33.15
CA LYS A 417 -10.25 -9.98 -33.71
C LYS A 417 -11.24 -10.32 -32.60
N ILE A 418 -10.75 -10.88 -31.49
CA ILE A 418 -11.59 -11.23 -30.34
C ILE A 418 -12.19 -9.94 -29.77
N GLU A 419 -11.37 -8.92 -29.52
CA GLU A 419 -11.84 -7.60 -29.07
C GLU A 419 -12.84 -6.96 -30.07
N ALA A 420 -12.54 -7.00 -31.37
CA ALA A 420 -13.44 -6.49 -32.41
C ALA A 420 -14.79 -7.23 -32.51
N SER A 421 -14.90 -8.46 -31.99
CA SER A 421 -16.17 -9.19 -31.91
C SER A 421 -16.97 -8.89 -30.64
N ILE A 422 -16.32 -8.46 -29.56
CA ILE A 422 -16.94 -8.14 -28.27
C ILE A 422 -17.57 -6.73 -28.29
N ALA A 423 -17.04 -5.82 -29.10
CA ALA A 423 -17.51 -4.43 -29.22
C ALA A 423 -18.84 -4.23 -29.99
N SER A 424 -19.55 -5.30 -30.38
CA SER A 424 -20.71 -5.20 -31.30
C SER A 424 -22.10 -5.43 -30.68
N ASP A 425 -22.22 -6.17 -29.57
CA ASP A 425 -23.53 -6.59 -29.05
C ASP A 425 -23.73 -6.20 -27.58
N THR A 426 -24.65 -5.26 -27.37
CA THR A 426 -25.11 -4.79 -26.05
C THR A 426 -26.27 -5.66 -25.52
N VAL A 427 -26.44 -5.70 -24.19
CA VAL A 427 -27.56 -6.29 -23.42
C VAL A 427 -27.40 -7.78 -23.07
N GLY A 428 -27.19 -8.08 -21.77
CA GLY A 428 -27.24 -9.44 -21.24
C GLY A 428 -26.72 -9.60 -19.80
N TYR A 429 -27.43 -9.09 -18.79
CA TYR A 429 -27.01 -9.23 -17.38
C TYR A 429 -27.54 -10.56 -16.79
N SER A 430 -26.75 -11.64 -16.90
CA SER A 430 -26.98 -12.90 -16.14
C SER A 430 -25.79 -13.86 -16.21
N SER A 431 -25.14 -14.15 -15.07
CA SER A 431 -24.93 -15.51 -14.54
C SER A 431 -23.95 -15.54 -13.36
N ASP A 432 -24.37 -16.23 -12.30
CA ASP A 432 -23.69 -17.34 -11.60
C ASP A 432 -22.14 -17.45 -11.61
N HIS A 433 -21.59 -17.69 -10.41
CA HIS A 433 -20.35 -18.43 -10.09
C HIS A 433 -19.19 -18.47 -11.12
N PHE A 434 -18.05 -17.88 -10.74
CA PHE A 434 -16.94 -18.73 -10.27
C PHE A 434 -15.94 -18.00 -9.35
N SER A 435 -15.21 -18.78 -8.56
CA SER A 435 -14.11 -18.33 -7.70
C SER A 435 -12.78 -18.24 -8.46
N SER A 436 -11.97 -17.21 -8.18
CA SER A 436 -10.51 -17.34 -8.26
C SER A 436 -9.82 -16.34 -7.34
N THR A 437 -8.95 -16.84 -6.46
CA THR A 437 -7.95 -16.04 -5.76
C THR A 437 -6.96 -15.45 -6.77
N ASP A 438 -6.91 -14.12 -6.91
CA ASP A 438 -5.70 -13.32 -7.24
C ASP A 438 -5.99 -11.80 -7.36
N ASN A 439 -7.04 -11.30 -6.70
CA ASN A 439 -7.48 -9.90 -6.83
C ASN A 439 -6.43 -8.86 -6.36
N TRP A 440 -5.46 -9.25 -5.53
CA TRP A 440 -4.37 -8.37 -5.06
C TRP A 440 -3.41 -7.94 -6.17
N HIS A 441 -2.97 -8.87 -7.03
CA HIS A 441 -2.21 -8.50 -8.23
C HIS A 441 -3.10 -7.76 -9.25
N GLN A 442 -4.41 -8.03 -9.25
CA GLN A 442 -5.34 -7.33 -10.13
C GLN A 442 -5.68 -5.90 -9.65
N GLN A 443 -5.66 -5.61 -8.35
CA GLN A 443 -5.79 -4.24 -7.81
C GLN A 443 -4.50 -3.44 -8.04
N LEU A 444 -3.31 -4.05 -7.88
CA LEU A 444 -2.04 -3.47 -8.35
C LEU A 444 -2.02 -3.23 -9.88
N GLN A 445 -2.83 -3.94 -10.66
CA GLN A 445 -3.01 -3.69 -12.10
C GLN A 445 -4.16 -2.73 -12.43
N GLN A 446 -5.11 -2.52 -11.51
CA GLN A 446 -6.18 -1.51 -11.64
C GLN A 446 -5.67 -0.12 -11.29
N SER A 447 -4.73 0.02 -10.34
CA SER A 447 -3.96 1.26 -10.17
C SER A 447 -2.99 1.54 -11.33
N LEU A 448 -2.50 0.50 -12.00
CA LEU A 448 -1.69 0.59 -13.23
C LEU A 448 -2.53 0.46 -14.53
N GLY A 449 -3.82 0.87 -14.48
CA GLY A 449 -4.83 0.54 -15.48
C GLY A 449 -5.22 1.66 -16.46
N ARG A 450 -4.47 1.79 -17.57
CA ARG A 450 -4.77 2.61 -18.78
C ARG A 450 -4.93 4.13 -18.60
N PHE A 451 -3.81 4.84 -18.73
CA PHE A 451 -3.75 5.94 -19.71
C PHE A 451 -3.27 5.38 -21.06
N THR A 452 -4.20 5.13 -21.98
CA THR A 452 -3.87 4.91 -23.39
C THR A 452 -3.97 6.24 -24.12
N PHE A 453 -2.85 6.72 -24.68
CA PHE A 453 -2.84 7.86 -25.59
C PHE A 453 -3.60 7.51 -26.88
N ASP A 454 -4.81 8.07 -27.01
CA ASP A 454 -5.49 8.30 -28.29
C ASP A 454 -6.19 9.66 -28.22
N GLU A 455 -6.36 10.30 -29.37
CA GLU A 455 -6.67 11.73 -29.51
C GLU A 455 -8.13 12.07 -29.11
N VAL A 456 -8.31 12.92 -28.09
CA VAL A 456 -9.63 13.40 -27.63
C VAL A 456 -9.66 14.93 -27.55
N ASP A 457 -10.61 15.54 -28.28
CA ASP A 457 -10.83 16.98 -28.35
C ASP A 457 -11.13 17.62 -26.97
N VAL A 458 -10.42 18.72 -26.68
CA VAL A 458 -10.63 19.51 -25.46
C VAL A 458 -11.89 20.39 -25.59
N ILE A 459 -13.05 19.84 -25.23
CA ILE A 459 -14.31 20.61 -25.15
C ILE A 459 -14.32 21.46 -23.88
N VAL A 460 -13.76 22.67 -23.98
CA VAL A 460 -13.83 23.70 -22.92
C VAL A 460 -15.28 24.22 -22.78
N PRO A 461 -15.93 24.11 -21.60
CA PRO A 461 -17.20 24.77 -21.35
C PRO A 461 -17.01 26.29 -21.30
N ARG A 462 -17.58 27.02 -22.28
CA ARG A 462 -17.56 28.49 -22.29
C ARG A 462 -18.49 29.06 -21.20
N GLY A 463 -17.94 29.30 -20.01
CA GLY A 463 -18.55 30.22 -19.04
C GLY A 463 -18.63 31.64 -19.62
N SER A 464 -19.80 32.25 -19.58
CA SER A 464 -20.03 33.59 -20.16
C SER A 464 -19.42 34.70 -19.33
N SER A 465 -18.75 35.64 -19.99
CA SER A 465 -18.38 36.93 -19.40
C SER A 465 -19.61 37.79 -19.13
N ASP A 466 -19.82 38.20 -17.87
CA ASP A 466 -20.13 39.59 -17.49
C ASP A 466 -20.47 39.67 -15.98
N ILE A 467 -19.60 40.31 -15.19
CA ILE A 467 -19.93 41.04 -13.96
C ILE A 467 -18.75 41.98 -13.64
N SER A 468 -19.05 43.23 -13.29
CA SER A 468 -18.03 44.25 -13.02
C SER A 468 -17.30 43.99 -11.71
N MET A 469 -15.98 44.21 -11.69
CA MET A 469 -15.26 44.39 -10.43
C MET A 469 -15.77 45.64 -9.70
N GLY A 470 -15.98 45.51 -8.39
CA GLY A 470 -16.29 46.61 -7.48
C GLY A 470 -15.46 46.45 -6.21
N VAL A 471 -14.57 47.41 -5.95
CA VAL A 471 -13.64 47.36 -4.81
C VAL A 471 -14.31 47.94 -3.56
N PRO A 472 -14.41 47.18 -2.45
CA PRO A 472 -14.83 47.72 -1.16
C PRO A 472 -13.62 48.22 -0.38
N THR A 473 -13.32 49.51 -0.47
CA THR A 473 -12.49 50.19 0.54
C THR A 473 -13.33 50.49 1.78
N MET A 474 -12.91 49.99 2.94
CA MET A 474 -13.33 50.55 4.24
C MET A 474 -12.12 50.96 5.07
N THR A 475 -12.30 52.02 5.84
CA THR A 475 -11.23 52.81 6.45
C THR A 475 -10.93 52.38 7.88
N HIS A 476 -9.67 52.49 8.29
CA HIS A 476 -9.35 52.68 9.70
C HIS A 476 -9.89 54.04 10.16
N GLU A 477 -10.59 54.07 11.29
CA GLU A 477 -10.73 55.25 12.13
C GLU A 477 -10.08 54.93 13.47
N GLU A 478 -8.99 55.63 13.78
CA GLU A 478 -8.42 55.70 15.12
C GLU A 478 -8.97 56.96 15.79
N GLU A 479 -9.61 56.83 16.95
CA GLU A 479 -9.96 57.99 17.78
C GLU A 479 -9.53 57.74 19.23
N GLU A 480 -8.49 58.46 19.66
CA GLU A 480 -7.92 58.43 21.01
C GLU A 480 -8.45 59.62 21.80
N ILE A 481 -9.24 59.38 22.85
CA ILE A 481 -9.63 60.41 23.84
C ILE A 481 -9.51 59.84 25.26
N THR A 482 -8.91 60.62 26.15
CA THR A 482 -8.49 60.27 27.52
C THR A 482 -9.44 60.79 28.62
N ASP A 483 -9.58 60.02 29.71
CA ASP A 483 -10.13 60.40 31.04
C ASP A 483 -11.60 60.90 31.06
N ASP A 484 -12.35 60.93 32.18
CA ASP A 484 -11.99 60.82 33.60
C ASP A 484 -13.15 60.26 34.49
N MET A 485 -12.84 59.91 35.74
CA MET A 485 -13.67 59.90 36.97
C MET A 485 -15.14 59.37 36.97
N ALA A 486 -15.27 58.17 37.55
CA ALA A 486 -15.94 57.93 38.86
C ALA A 486 -17.48 57.71 39.03
N SER A 487 -17.80 57.16 40.21
CA SER A 487 -19.09 57.01 40.91
C SER A 487 -20.08 55.89 40.54
N THR A 488 -19.98 54.81 41.31
CA THR A 488 -21.09 54.10 41.99
C THR A 488 -22.53 54.60 41.79
N THR A 489 -23.45 53.68 41.49
CA THR A 489 -24.51 53.27 42.43
C THR A 489 -24.92 51.81 42.23
#